data_AF-A0A3D0QGA4-F1
#
_entry.id   AF-A0A3D0QGA4-F1
#
_cell.length_a   1.000
_cell.length_b   1.000
_cell.length_c   1.000
_cell.angle_alpha   90.00
_cell.angle_beta   90.00
_cell.angle_gamma   90.00
#
_symmetry.space_group_name_H-M   'P 1'
#
loop_
_entity.id
_entity.type
_entity.pdbx_description
1 polymer ?
#
loop_
_entity_poly.entity_id
_entity_poly.type
_entity_poly.pdbx_seq_one_letter_code
_entity_poly.pdbx_strand_id
1 'polypeptide(L)'
;MRFRIARRSLLILAFFIAWAGWVFAQTSSIHGVVTDSLTRQRIPSANVSILNTARGSSTNTVGFYLIPKLPPGSYELEASVMGYIKVTKRVTVR
;
A
#
# COMPACT_ATOMS: atom_id res chain seq x y z
N MET A 1 49.34 -27.81 13.88
CA MET A 1 48.82 -26.62 13.16
C MET A 1 47.41 -26.33 13.67
N ARG A 2 47.16 -25.12 14.20
CA ARG A 2 46.08 -24.81 15.14
C ARG A 2 44.72 -24.63 14.41
N PHE A 3 43.78 -25.57 14.55
CA PHE A 3 42.37 -25.46 14.11
C PHE A 3 41.53 -24.38 14.85
N ARG A 4 42.17 -23.37 15.49
CA ARG A 4 41.47 -22.31 16.25
C ARG A 4 40.73 -21.31 15.35
N ILE A 5 41.00 -21.31 14.04
CA ILE A 5 40.41 -20.40 13.06
C ILE A 5 38.99 -20.86 12.67
N ALA A 6 38.76 -22.16 12.48
CA ALA A 6 37.47 -22.70 12.03
C ALA A 6 36.31 -22.41 13.00
N ARG A 7 36.55 -22.50 14.31
CA ARG A 7 35.55 -22.18 15.35
C ARG A 7 35.18 -20.70 15.38
N ARG A 8 36.15 -19.80 15.11
CA ARG A 8 35.91 -18.35 15.04
C ARG A 8 35.15 -17.98 13.76
N SER A 9 35.51 -18.60 12.64
CA SER A 9 34.80 -18.42 11.36
C SER A 9 33.34 -18.88 11.43
N LEU A 10 33.05 -19.98 12.14
CA LEU A 10 31.69 -20.48 12.34
C LEU A 10 30.82 -19.50 13.15
N LEU A 11 31.40 -18.86 14.18
CA LEU A 11 30.70 -17.88 15.01
C LEU A 11 30.42 -16.58 14.26
N ILE A 12 31.34 -16.13 13.40
CA ILE A 12 31.13 -14.96 12.54
C ILE A 12 30.01 -15.23 11.54
N LEU A 13 29.99 -16.41 10.91
CA LEU A 13 28.93 -16.80 9.99
C LEU A 13 27.57 -16.88 10.70
N ALA A 14 27.51 -17.49 11.89
CA ALA A 14 26.30 -17.54 12.69
C ALA A 14 25.80 -16.14 13.10
N PHE A 15 26.71 -15.20 13.38
CA PHE A 15 26.40 -13.80 13.67
C PHE A 15 25.80 -13.09 12.45
N PHE A 16 26.35 -13.28 11.24
CA PHE A 16 25.79 -12.72 10.01
C PHE A 16 24.42 -13.29 9.66
N ILE A 17 24.19 -14.60 9.88
CA ILE A 17 22.88 -15.24 9.68
C ILE A 17 21.84 -14.72 10.67
N ALA A 18 22.23 -14.51 11.94
CA ALA A 18 21.34 -13.96 12.96
C ALA A 18 20.92 -12.51 12.66
N TRP A 19 21.74 -11.74 11.94
CA TRP A 19 21.42 -10.38 11.49
C TRP A 19 20.63 -10.30 10.17
N ALA A 20 20.63 -11.36 9.36
CA ALA A 20 19.93 -11.37 8.07
C ALA A 20 18.39 -11.41 8.19
N GLY A 21 17.84 -11.66 9.38
CA GLY A 21 16.41 -11.88 9.60
C GLY A 21 15.52 -10.62 9.65
N TRP A 22 16.06 -9.42 9.45
CA TRP A 22 15.35 -8.16 9.66
C TRP A 22 15.03 -7.46 8.32
N VAL A 23 14.28 -8.13 7.44
CA VAL A 23 13.74 -7.49 6.22
C VAL A 23 12.26 -7.18 6.46
N PHE A 24 11.93 -5.92 6.72
CA PHE A 24 10.54 -5.45 6.78
C PHE A 24 10.06 -5.07 5.39
N ALA A 25 8.93 -5.64 4.95
CA ALA A 25 8.25 -5.19 3.74
C ALA A 25 7.67 -3.79 3.99
N GLN A 26 8.18 -2.78 3.28
CA GLN A 26 7.64 -1.42 3.34
C GLN A 26 6.28 -1.41 2.63
N THR A 27 5.23 -1.10 3.38
CA THR A 27 3.89 -0.94 2.82
C THR A 27 3.32 0.41 3.20
N SER A 28 2.72 1.07 2.22
CA SER A 28 2.08 2.37 2.34
C SER A 28 0.56 2.23 2.16
N SER A 29 -0.19 3.31 2.33
CA SER A 29 -1.63 3.32 2.14
C SER A 29 -2.08 4.53 1.32
N ILE A 30 -3.08 4.34 0.47
CA ILE A 30 -3.76 5.45 -0.22
C ILE A 30 -5.05 5.74 0.54
N HIS A 31 -5.30 7.00 0.86
CA HIS A 31 -6.55 7.44 1.49
C HIS A 31 -6.97 8.80 0.95
N GLY A 32 -8.25 9.12 1.14
CA GLY A 32 -8.79 10.39 0.71
C GLY A 32 -10.29 10.46 0.90
N VAL A 33 -10.91 11.45 0.26
CA VAL A 33 -12.35 11.69 0.30
C VAL A 33 -12.87 11.79 -1.13
N VAL A 34 -14.00 11.13 -1.41
CA VAL A 34 -14.73 11.30 -2.68
C VAL A 34 -15.77 12.40 -2.49
N THR A 35 -15.76 13.37 -3.39
CA THR A 35 -16.69 14.51 -3.37
C THR A 35 -17.32 14.73 -4.73
N ASP A 36 -18.55 15.23 -4.73
CA ASP A 36 -19.21 15.73 -5.93
C ASP A 36 -18.45 16.94 -6.49
N SER A 37 -18.33 17.01 -7.82
CA SER A 37 -17.53 18.04 -8.49
C SER A 37 -18.17 19.42 -8.47
N LEU A 38 -19.52 19.49 -8.44
CA LEU A 38 -20.29 20.73 -8.51
C LEU A 38 -20.58 21.29 -7.11
N THR A 39 -21.10 20.44 -6.22
CA THR A 39 -21.56 20.81 -4.89
C THR A 39 -20.47 20.69 -3.82
N ARG A 40 -19.37 20.00 -4.12
CA ARG A 40 -18.30 19.64 -3.17
C ARG A 40 -18.78 18.80 -1.98
N GLN A 41 -20.00 18.26 -2.03
CA GLN A 41 -20.52 17.39 -0.99
C GLN A 41 -19.79 16.04 -1.02
N ARG A 42 -19.63 15.44 0.16
CA ARG A 42 -19.00 14.13 0.32
C ARG A 42 -19.92 13.03 -0.18
N ILE A 43 -19.37 12.07 -0.91
CA ILE A 43 -20.13 10.97 -1.49
C ILE A 43 -19.86 9.69 -0.70
N PRO A 44 -20.83 9.20 0.10
CA PRO A 44 -20.73 7.91 0.77
C PRO A 44 -20.94 6.75 -0.21
N SER A 45 -20.45 5.57 0.17
CA SER A 45 -20.64 4.31 -0.58
C SER A 45 -20.13 4.34 -2.03
N ALA A 46 -19.22 5.25 -2.36
CA ALA A 46 -18.51 5.25 -3.64
C ALA A 46 -17.43 4.16 -3.63
N ASN A 47 -17.36 3.38 -4.72
CA ASN A 47 -16.33 2.38 -4.91
C ASN A 47 -15.06 3.02 -5.48
N VAL A 48 -13.93 2.85 -4.79
CA VAL A 48 -12.61 3.31 -5.20
C VAL A 48 -11.73 2.09 -5.47
N SER A 49 -11.49 1.79 -6.73
CA SER A 49 -10.70 0.63 -7.17
C SER A 49 -9.37 1.04 -7.77
N ILE A 50 -8.33 0.23 -7.54
CA ILE A 50 -7.07 0.33 -8.29
C ILE A 50 -7.25 -0.46 -9.59
N LEU A 51 -7.17 0.23 -10.73
CA LEU A 51 -7.31 -0.38 -12.05
C LEU A 51 -6.33 -1.53 -12.24
N ASN A 52 -6.78 -2.57 -12.97
CA ASN A 52 -6.04 -3.80 -13.23
C ASN A 52 -5.67 -4.61 -11.98
N THR A 53 -6.33 -4.36 -10.85
CA THR A 53 -6.16 -5.15 -9.62
C THR A 53 -7.50 -5.46 -8.98
N ALA A 54 -7.53 -6.47 -8.11
CA ALA A 54 -8.68 -6.74 -7.23
C ALA A 54 -8.68 -5.88 -5.95
N ARG A 55 -7.80 -4.87 -5.86
CA ARG A 55 -7.66 -4.03 -4.65
C ARG A 55 -8.48 -2.75 -4.80
N GLY A 56 -9.16 -2.39 -3.72
CA GLY A 56 -9.98 -1.20 -3.64
C GLY A 56 -10.56 -1.01 -2.25
N SER A 57 -11.41 -0.01 -2.11
CA SER A 57 -12.14 0.29 -0.87
C SER A 57 -13.39 1.07 -1.23
N SER A 58 -14.40 1.02 -0.36
CA SER A 58 -15.59 1.87 -0.49
C SER A 58 -15.47 3.06 0.46
N THR A 59 -16.11 4.18 0.10
CA THR A 59 -16.18 5.33 1.00
C THR A 59 -17.17 5.07 2.13
N ASN A 60 -16.84 5.55 3.32
CA ASN A 60 -17.72 5.50 4.50
C ASN A 60 -18.80 6.60 4.47
N THR A 61 -19.55 6.76 5.56
CA THR A 61 -20.64 7.76 5.70
C THR A 61 -20.18 9.21 5.52
N VAL A 62 -18.89 9.49 5.70
CA VAL A 62 -18.30 10.83 5.49
C VAL A 62 -17.50 10.91 4.18
N GLY A 63 -17.71 9.97 3.25
CA GLY A 63 -17.06 9.95 1.94
C GLY A 63 -15.56 9.61 1.97
N PHE A 64 -15.03 9.18 3.11
CA PHE A 64 -13.62 8.82 3.27
C PHE A 64 -13.35 7.37 2.86
N TYR A 65 -12.23 7.12 2.19
CA TYR A 65 -11.75 5.77 1.83
C TYR A 65 -10.29 5.56 2.28
N LEU A 66 -9.93 4.29 2.50
CA LEU A 66 -8.58 3.85 2.82
C LEU A 66 -8.28 2.52 2.11
N ILE A 67 -7.18 2.47 1.35
CA ILE A 67 -6.62 1.27 0.73
C ILE A 67 -5.25 1.01 1.38
N PRO A 68 -5.17 0.12 2.38
CA PRO A 68 -3.95 -0.13 3.12
C PRO A 68 -3.05 -1.17 2.44
N LYS A 69 -1.80 -1.27 2.91
CA LYS A 69 -0.83 -2.32 2.57
C LYS A 69 -0.47 -2.38 1.07
N LEU A 70 -0.21 -1.23 0.46
CA LEU A 70 0.23 -1.11 -0.93
C LEU A 70 1.76 -1.02 -0.98
N PRO A 71 2.43 -1.83 -1.80
CA PRO A 71 3.84 -1.61 -2.14
C PRO A 71 4.04 -0.21 -2.77
N PRO A 72 5.27 0.34 -2.72
CA PRO A 72 5.62 1.50 -3.52
C PRO A 72 5.38 1.25 -5.01
N GLY A 73 4.80 2.22 -5.71
CA GLY A 73 4.40 2.08 -7.10
C GLY A 73 3.46 3.17 -7.60
N SER A 74 3.24 3.20 -8.92
CA SER A 74 2.23 4.06 -9.54
C SER A 74 0.94 3.28 -9.70
N TYR A 75 -0.16 3.85 -9.21
CA TYR A 75 -1.50 3.26 -9.27
C TYR A 75 -2.45 4.21 -9.99
N GLU A 76 -3.42 3.65 -10.69
CA GLU A 76 -4.56 4.39 -11.22
C GLU A 76 -5.80 4.02 -10.40
N LEU A 77 -6.40 5.03 -9.78
CA LEU A 77 -7.60 4.90 -8.97
C LEU A 77 -8.80 5.29 -9.80
N GLU A 78 -9.77 4.40 -9.94
CA GLU A 78 -11.09 4.70 -10.47
C GLU A 78 -12.07 4.87 -9.32
N ALA A 79 -12.71 6.03 -9.22
CA ALA A 79 -13.84 6.27 -8.35
C ALA A 79 -15.13 6.09 -9.16
N SER A 80 -16.06 5.29 -8.62
CA SER A 80 -17.33 4.96 -9.26
C SER A 80 -18.46 4.89 -8.23
N VAL A 81 -19.62 5.43 -8.59
CA VAL A 81 -20.83 5.40 -7.78
C VAL A 81 -22.03 5.49 -8.71
N MET A 82 -23.14 4.88 -8.34
CA MET A 82 -24.36 4.90 -9.16
C MET A 82 -24.84 6.34 -9.36
N GLY A 83 -25.16 6.70 -10.61
CA GLY A 83 -25.62 8.04 -10.97
C GLY A 83 -24.52 9.07 -11.22
N TYR A 84 -23.24 8.69 -11.14
CA TYR A 84 -22.11 9.59 -11.42
C TYR A 84 -21.25 9.06 -12.55
N ILE A 85 -20.56 10.00 -13.21
CA ILE A 85 -19.50 9.68 -14.18
C ILE A 85 -18.28 9.17 -13.41
N LYS A 86 -17.72 8.06 -13.89
CA LYS A 86 -16.49 7.49 -13.33
C LYS A 86 -15.30 8.43 -13.56
N VAL A 87 -14.43 8.54 -12.56
CA VAL A 87 -13.23 9.37 -12.65
C VAL A 87 -12.00 8.55 -12.32
N THR A 88 -10.99 8.64 -13.18
CA THR A 88 -9.70 7.98 -12.98
C THR A 88 -8.62 8.99 -12.61
N LYS A 89 -7.83 8.68 -11.58
CA LYS A 89 -6.72 9.51 -11.12
C LYS A 89 -5.48 8.67 -10.84
N ARG A 90 -4.34 9.11 -11.37
CA ARG A 90 -3.04 8.50 -11.11
C ARG A 90 -2.47 8.99 -9.77
N VAL A 91 -1.97 8.07 -8.96
CA VAL A 91 -1.34 8.34 -7.66
C VAL A 91 -0.07 7.51 -7.54
N THR A 92 1.02 8.15 -7.12
CA THR A 92 2.29 7.47 -6.85
C THR A 92 2.46 7.27 -5.35
N VAL A 93 2.58 6.01 -4.95
CA VAL A 93 2.91 5.60 -3.60
C VAL A 93 4.43 5.47 -3.53
N ARG A 94 5.04 6.17 -2.57
CA ARG A 94 6.47 6.10 -2.28
C ARG A 94 6.73 5.19 -1.09
#